data_AF-A0A4Y3NB35-F1
#
_entry.id   AF-A0A4Y3NB35-F1
#
_cell.length_a   1.000
_cell.length_b   1.000
_cell.length_c   1.000
_cell.angle_alpha   90.00
_cell.angle_beta   90.00
_cell.angle_gamma   90.00
#
_symmetry.space_group_name_H-M   'P 1'
#
loop_
_entity.id
_entity.type
_entity.pdbx_description
1 polymer ?
#
loop_
_entity_poly.entity_id
_entity_poly.type
_entity_poly.pdbx_seq_one_letter_code
_entity_poly.pdbx_strand_id
1 'polypeptide(L)'
;MKLVLGTLGTAVVLAGAVAVSVQANATTPQDPGSQLRASMAEAHIGGYMGWWNSTPLDGSPLGPPDVVAVNTNTGTIVDYFNRAKADAGQQTLASDSTYQVAPDPTWPASSVVIIDTATDKVIDSFPVDEKGRVIYTLEDGTKFAG
;
A
#
# COMPACT_ATOMS: atom_id res chain seq x y z
N MET A 1 49.07 -39.45 66.18
CA MET A 1 49.68 -39.05 64.89
C MET A 1 49.00 -37.79 64.39
N LYS A 2 49.77 -36.88 63.77
CA LYS A 2 49.43 -35.51 63.30
C LYS A 2 48.25 -35.54 62.29
N LEU A 3 47.19 -34.73 62.47
CA LEU A 3 46.95 -33.33 62.07
C LEU A 3 46.39 -33.22 60.62
N VAL A 4 45.22 -32.59 60.44
CA VAL A 4 44.89 -31.53 59.46
C VAL A 4 43.37 -31.28 59.38
N LEU A 5 43.04 -30.01 59.65
CA LEU A 5 41.97 -29.10 59.19
C LEU A 5 41.09 -29.60 58.01
N GLY A 6 39.82 -29.20 57.85
CA GLY A 6 39.03 -28.17 58.48
C GLY A 6 37.71 -27.94 57.71
N THR A 7 36.74 -27.38 58.44
CA THR A 7 35.71 -26.39 58.03
C THR A 7 34.76 -26.75 56.87
N LEU A 8 33.48 -27.05 57.15
CA LEU A 8 32.36 -26.09 57.37
C LEU A 8 32.05 -25.29 56.09
N GLY A 9 30.83 -25.18 55.58
CA GLY A 9 29.48 -25.51 56.02
C GLY A 9 28.56 -25.36 54.79
N THR A 10 27.24 -25.39 54.84
CA THR A 10 26.25 -25.40 55.91
C THR A 10 25.00 -25.98 55.26
N ALA A 11 24.42 -27.03 55.84
CA ALA A 11 23.10 -27.48 55.44
C ALA A 11 22.07 -26.56 56.10
N VAL A 12 21.23 -25.89 55.32
CA VAL A 12 19.92 -25.44 55.78
C VAL A 12 18.91 -25.90 54.74
N VAL A 13 18.21 -26.98 55.10
CA VAL A 13 17.02 -27.47 54.43
C VAL A 13 15.90 -26.49 54.73
N LEU A 14 15.37 -25.81 53.70
CA LEU A 14 14.04 -25.21 53.77
C LEU A 14 13.23 -25.73 52.59
N ALA A 15 12.26 -26.59 52.90
CA ALA A 15 11.18 -26.94 52.00
C ALA A 15 10.39 -25.67 51.67
N GLY A 16 10.35 -25.30 50.39
CA GLY A 16 9.66 -24.10 49.91
C GLY A 16 9.00 -24.39 48.57
N ALA A 17 7.67 -24.34 48.60
CA ALA A 17 6.68 -24.37 47.52
C ALA A 17 7.19 -24.36 46.06
N VAL A 18 6.62 -25.28 45.28
CA VAL A 18 6.63 -25.26 43.81
C VAL A 18 5.95 -23.97 43.33
N ALA A 19 6.73 -22.90 43.15
CA ALA A 19 6.30 -21.78 42.33
C ALA A 19 6.56 -22.16 40.87
N VAL A 20 5.56 -22.79 40.25
CA VAL A 20 5.50 -22.87 38.79
C VAL A 20 5.37 -21.42 38.32
N SER A 21 6.49 -20.80 37.95
CA SER A 21 6.46 -19.56 37.21
C SER A 21 5.90 -19.88 35.83
N VAL A 22 4.57 -19.83 35.70
CA VAL A 22 3.92 -19.65 34.41
C VAL A 22 4.39 -18.30 33.91
N GLN A 23 5.48 -18.28 33.16
CA GLN A 23 5.73 -17.20 32.22
C GLN A 23 4.58 -17.26 31.22
N ALA A 24 3.53 -16.51 31.52
CA ALA A 24 2.54 -16.13 30.55
C ALA A 24 3.28 -15.29 29.50
N ASN A 25 3.79 -15.96 28.46
CA ASN A 25 3.98 -15.31 27.18
C ASN A 25 2.58 -14.90 26.71
N ALA A 26 2.13 -13.73 27.16
CA ALA A 26 1.03 -13.04 26.55
C ALA A 26 1.50 -12.60 25.15
N THR A 27 1.50 -13.53 24.20
CA THR A 27 1.35 -13.18 22.79
C THR A 27 -0.05 -12.63 22.68
N THR A 28 -0.18 -11.31 22.83
CA THR A 28 -1.37 -10.58 22.39
C THR A 28 -1.68 -11.05 20.97
N PRO A 29 -2.86 -11.62 20.70
CA PRO A 29 -3.22 -11.97 19.33
C PRO A 29 -3.17 -10.68 18.51
N GLN A 30 -2.16 -10.52 17.66
CA GLN A 30 -2.24 -9.49 16.63
C GLN A 30 -3.31 -9.93 15.66
N ASP A 31 -4.44 -9.19 15.65
CA ASP A 31 -5.43 -9.31 14.59
C ASP A 31 -4.69 -9.13 13.24
N PRO A 32 -4.61 -10.15 12.37
CA PRO A 32 -3.96 -10.02 11.08
C PRO A 32 -4.53 -8.85 10.25
N GLY A 33 -5.80 -8.50 10.47
CA GLY A 33 -6.45 -7.35 9.86
C GLY A 33 -5.94 -5.99 10.34
N SER A 34 -5.33 -5.92 11.53
CA SER A 34 -4.71 -4.68 12.05
C SER A 34 -3.34 -4.42 11.43
N GLN A 35 -2.53 -5.47 11.26
CA GLN A 35 -1.24 -5.38 10.56
C GLN A 35 -1.45 -5.05 9.08
N LEU A 36 -2.39 -5.72 8.40
CA LEU A 36 -2.69 -5.44 6.99
C LEU A 36 -3.13 -3.99 6.81
N ARG A 37 -4.02 -3.47 7.67
CA ARG A 37 -4.47 -2.07 7.62
C ARG A 37 -3.33 -1.08 7.87
N ALA A 38 -2.44 -1.37 8.81
CA ALA A 38 -1.26 -0.54 9.06
C ALA A 38 -0.33 -0.54 7.83
N SER A 39 -0.04 -1.72 7.26
CA SER A 39 0.78 -1.84 6.05
C SER A 39 0.17 -1.12 4.85
N MET A 40 -1.16 -1.19 4.68
CA MET A 40 -1.87 -0.45 3.63
C MET A 40 -1.89 1.06 3.89
N ALA A 41 -1.90 1.51 5.15
CA ALA A 41 -1.86 2.93 5.49
C ALA A 41 -0.52 3.59 5.13
N GLU A 42 0.55 2.80 4.98
CA GLU A 42 1.89 3.26 4.57
C GLU A 42 2.21 2.94 3.10
N ALA A 43 1.37 2.14 2.44
CA ALA A 43 1.56 1.76 1.04
C ALA A 43 1.36 2.96 0.12
N HIS A 44 2.25 3.11 -0.85
CA HIS A 44 2.04 3.99 -1.98
C HIS A 44 1.15 3.27 -3.01
N ILE A 45 0.18 3.99 -3.56
CA ILE A 45 -0.67 3.44 -4.62
C ILE A 45 0.19 3.20 -5.87
N GLY A 46 0.23 1.94 -6.31
CA GLY A 46 1.04 1.49 -7.45
C GLY A 46 0.32 1.55 -8.80
N GLY A 47 -0.93 2.01 -8.83
CA GLY A 47 -1.71 2.16 -10.06
C GLY A 47 -3.21 2.36 -9.80
N TYR A 48 -3.96 2.68 -10.86
CA TYR A 48 -5.40 2.92 -10.81
C TYR A 48 -6.13 2.11 -11.88
N MET A 49 -7.19 1.43 -11.46
CA MET A 49 -8.08 0.70 -12.36
C MET A 49 -9.34 1.54 -12.62
N GLY A 50 -9.77 1.59 -13.88
CA GLY A 50 -10.96 2.31 -14.31
C GLY A 50 -11.48 1.79 -15.64
N TRP A 51 -12.47 2.48 -16.20
CA TRP A 51 -13.06 2.09 -17.48
C TRP A 51 -12.05 2.19 -18.64
N TRP A 52 -11.04 3.05 -18.51
CA TRP A 52 -10.01 3.29 -19.53
C TRP A 52 -9.06 2.11 -19.75
N ASN A 53 -8.74 1.35 -18.70
CA ASN A 53 -7.85 0.18 -18.75
C ASN A 53 -8.57 -1.15 -18.50
N SER A 54 -9.91 -1.15 -18.52
CA SER A 54 -10.72 -2.35 -18.42
C SER A 54 -11.08 -2.93 -19.78
N THR A 55 -11.34 -4.24 -19.80
CA THR A 55 -11.94 -4.95 -20.94
C THR A 55 -13.40 -5.27 -20.61
N PRO A 56 -14.38 -4.68 -21.31
CA PRO A 56 -15.78 -5.01 -21.15
C PRO A 56 -16.08 -6.49 -21.46
N LEU A 57 -17.24 -6.96 -21.01
CA LEU A 57 -17.67 -8.35 -21.19
C LEU A 57 -17.79 -8.77 -22.67
N ASP A 58 -18.06 -7.83 -23.57
CA ASP A 58 -18.14 -8.07 -25.01
C ASP A 58 -16.78 -8.05 -25.71
N GLY A 59 -15.69 -7.78 -24.98
CA GLY A 59 -14.33 -7.70 -25.49
C GLY A 59 -14.01 -6.45 -26.31
N SER A 60 -14.93 -5.50 -26.44
CA SER A 60 -14.71 -4.27 -27.21
C SER A 60 -13.81 -3.28 -26.45
N PRO A 61 -12.79 -2.66 -27.09
CA PRO A 61 -11.99 -1.65 -26.42
C PRO A 61 -12.77 -0.33 -26.29
N LEU A 62 -13.05 0.11 -25.05
CA LEU A 62 -13.71 1.39 -24.78
C LEU A 62 -12.73 2.55 -24.48
N GLY A 63 -11.59 2.26 -23.86
CA GLY A 63 -10.58 3.26 -23.50
C GLY A 63 -9.45 3.39 -24.52
N PRO A 64 -8.66 4.49 -24.47
CA PRO A 64 -7.51 4.67 -25.34
C PRO A 64 -6.51 3.50 -25.23
N PRO A 65 -5.73 3.23 -26.29
CA PRO A 65 -4.77 2.14 -26.29
C PRO A 65 -3.57 2.40 -25.38
N ASP A 66 -3.31 3.66 -25.03
CA ASP A 66 -2.16 4.08 -24.23
C ASP A 66 -2.58 5.26 -23.34
N VAL A 67 -2.41 5.10 -22.02
CA VAL A 67 -2.78 6.10 -21.02
C VAL A 67 -1.77 6.15 -19.88
N VAL A 68 -1.64 7.34 -19.29
CA VAL A 68 -0.90 7.55 -18.05
C VAL A 68 -1.80 8.12 -16.96
N ALA A 69 -1.55 7.72 -15.72
CA ALA A 69 -2.09 8.37 -14.54
C ALA A 69 -1.03 9.29 -13.94
N VAL A 70 -1.33 10.57 -13.78
CA VAL A 70 -0.39 11.57 -13.25
C VAL A 70 -0.92 12.11 -11.93
N ASN A 71 -0.09 12.06 -10.88
CA ASN A 71 -0.40 12.71 -9.61
C ASN A 71 -0.14 14.22 -9.73
N THR A 72 -1.18 15.03 -9.54
CA THR A 72 -1.09 16.49 -9.73
C THR A 72 -0.32 17.21 -8.62
N ASN A 73 -0.10 16.58 -7.47
CA ASN A 73 0.73 17.15 -6.40
C ASN A 73 2.23 17.11 -6.75
N THR A 74 2.66 16.09 -7.49
CA THR A 74 4.09 15.83 -7.78
C THR A 74 4.44 15.97 -9.26
N GLY A 75 3.46 15.97 -10.15
CA GLY A 75 3.66 15.93 -11.61
C GLY A 75 4.23 14.60 -12.11
N THR A 76 4.19 13.54 -11.30
CA THR A 76 4.81 12.24 -11.64
C THR A 76 3.78 11.27 -12.20
N ILE A 77 4.17 10.48 -13.20
CA ILE A 77 3.41 9.31 -13.65
C ILE A 77 3.43 8.28 -12.52
N VAL A 78 2.25 7.88 -12.05
CA VAL A 78 2.04 6.89 -10.99
C VAL A 78 1.46 5.59 -11.52
N ASP A 79 0.90 5.61 -12.74
CA ASP A 79 0.49 4.42 -13.46
C ASP A 79 0.65 4.61 -14.97
N TYR A 80 0.84 3.50 -15.67
CA TYR A 80 0.91 3.43 -17.11
C TYR A 80 0.15 2.21 -17.59
N PHE A 81 -0.70 2.40 -18.59
CA PHE A 81 -1.38 1.31 -19.25
C PHE A 81 -1.19 1.40 -20.76
N ASN A 82 -0.77 0.28 -21.35
CA ASN A 82 -0.72 0.08 -22.78
C ASN A 82 -1.46 -1.21 -23.12
N ARG A 83 -2.50 -1.09 -23.93
CA ARG A 83 -3.40 -2.19 -24.27
C ARG A 83 -2.68 -3.35 -24.94
N ALA A 84 -1.79 -3.07 -25.89
CA ALA A 84 -1.05 -4.12 -26.59
C ALA A 84 -0.14 -4.92 -25.63
N LYS A 85 0.51 -4.25 -24.68
CA LYS A 85 1.28 -4.90 -23.61
C LYS A 85 0.39 -5.74 -22.70
N ALA A 86 -0.73 -5.17 -22.25
CA ALA A 86 -1.68 -5.85 -21.37
C ALA A 86 -2.30 -7.10 -22.04
N ASP A 87 -2.73 -6.99 -23.30
CA ASP A 87 -3.26 -8.10 -24.10
C ASP A 87 -2.22 -9.20 -24.35
N ALA A 88 -0.92 -8.83 -24.38
CA ALA A 88 0.19 -9.77 -24.43
C ALA A 88 0.56 -10.37 -23.06
N GLY A 89 -0.20 -10.06 -21.99
CA GLY A 89 0.05 -10.53 -20.63
C GLY A 89 1.27 -9.90 -19.96
N GLN A 90 1.75 -8.76 -20.48
CA GLN A 90 2.89 -8.05 -19.93
C GLN A 90 2.44 -7.10 -18.82
N GLN A 91 3.22 -7.03 -17.76
CA GLN A 91 3.05 -6.01 -16.73
C GLN A 91 3.40 -4.63 -17.32
N THR A 92 2.57 -3.64 -17.06
CA THR A 92 2.86 -2.24 -17.38
C THR A 92 3.33 -1.53 -16.12
N LEU A 93 4.49 -0.88 -16.19
CA LEU A 93 5.03 -0.09 -15.09
C LEU A 93 4.99 1.40 -15.45
N ALA A 94 4.79 2.27 -14.47
CA ALA A 94 4.86 3.72 -14.66
C ALA A 94 6.17 4.16 -15.35
N SER A 95 7.29 3.49 -15.02
CA SER A 95 8.62 3.73 -15.61
C SER A 95 8.74 3.33 -17.09
N ASP A 96 7.80 2.54 -17.63
CA ASP A 96 7.81 2.13 -19.03
C ASP A 96 7.24 3.19 -19.96
N SER A 97 6.55 4.19 -19.41
CA SER A 97 5.99 5.27 -20.19
C SER A 97 7.08 6.18 -20.74
N THR A 98 7.00 6.51 -22.02
CA THR A 98 7.82 7.55 -22.66
C THR A 98 7.09 8.90 -22.70
N TYR A 99 5.89 8.98 -22.12
CA TYR A 99 5.09 10.18 -22.11
C TYR A 99 5.78 11.30 -21.32
N GLN A 100 5.87 12.49 -21.90
CA GLN A 100 6.42 13.65 -21.25
C GLN A 100 5.30 14.44 -20.61
N VAL A 101 5.19 14.37 -19.29
CA VAL A 101 4.17 15.13 -18.55
C VAL A 101 4.43 16.62 -18.73
N ALA A 102 3.45 17.33 -19.29
CA ALA A 102 3.40 18.78 -19.33
C ALA A 102 2.38 19.25 -18.27
N PRO A 103 2.81 19.75 -17.09
CA PRO A 103 1.89 20.23 -16.07
C PRO A 103 0.98 21.33 -16.60
N ASP A 104 -0.33 21.14 -16.45
CA ASP A 104 -1.35 22.11 -16.84
C ASP A 104 -1.94 22.76 -15.58
N PRO A 105 -1.92 24.11 -15.45
CA PRO A 105 -2.47 24.80 -14.28
C PRO A 105 -3.98 24.64 -14.12
N THR A 106 -4.70 24.13 -15.13
CA THR A 106 -6.14 23.84 -15.06
C THR A 106 -6.46 22.47 -14.47
N TRP A 107 -5.47 21.60 -14.26
CA TRP A 107 -5.69 20.31 -13.63
C TRP A 107 -6.19 20.47 -12.18
N PRO A 108 -7.10 19.59 -11.73
CA PRO A 108 -7.56 19.62 -10.36
C PRO A 108 -6.39 19.35 -9.39
N ALA A 109 -6.24 20.22 -8.40
CA ALA A 109 -5.25 20.03 -7.34
C ALA A 109 -5.57 18.76 -6.52
N SER A 110 -4.53 18.14 -5.95
CA SER A 110 -4.67 16.94 -5.11
C SER A 110 -5.54 15.87 -5.75
N SER A 111 -5.21 15.56 -7.00
CA SER A 111 -5.92 14.59 -7.82
C SER A 111 -4.95 13.70 -8.57
N VAL A 112 -5.49 12.63 -9.13
CA VAL A 112 -4.88 11.96 -10.27
C VAL A 112 -5.66 12.31 -11.51
N VAL A 113 -4.95 12.66 -12.58
CA VAL A 113 -5.51 12.84 -13.92
C VAL A 113 -5.12 11.66 -14.79
N ILE A 114 -6.08 11.16 -15.56
CA ILE A 114 -5.88 10.09 -16.54
C ILE A 114 -5.79 10.74 -17.91
N ILE A 115 -4.68 10.54 -18.60
CA ILE A 115 -4.36 11.21 -19.86
C ILE A 115 -4.28 10.18 -20.98
N ASP A 116 -4.99 10.44 -22.08
CA ASP A 116 -4.76 9.78 -23.37
C ASP A 116 -3.46 10.33 -23.98
N THR A 117 -2.42 9.49 -24.04
CA THR A 117 -1.10 9.93 -24.49
C THR A 117 -1.04 10.23 -25.98
N ALA A 118 -2.02 9.78 -26.77
CA ALA A 118 -2.07 10.06 -28.20
C ALA A 118 -2.62 11.46 -28.49
N THR A 119 -3.44 12.01 -27.59
CA THR A 119 -4.14 13.29 -27.80
C THR A 119 -3.82 14.36 -26.78
N ASP A 120 -3.03 14.04 -25.74
CA ASP A 120 -2.72 14.90 -24.60
C ASP A 120 -3.95 15.36 -23.82
N LYS A 121 -5.07 14.63 -23.93
CA LYS A 121 -6.33 14.98 -23.27
C LYS A 121 -6.48 14.23 -21.96
N VAL A 122 -6.86 14.97 -20.91
CA VAL A 122 -7.40 14.39 -19.69
C VAL A 122 -8.75 13.77 -20.00
N ILE A 123 -8.87 12.46 -19.81
CA ILE A 123 -10.09 11.68 -20.05
C ILE A 123 -10.85 11.36 -18.77
N ASP A 124 -10.17 11.41 -17.62
CA ASP A 124 -10.78 11.23 -16.30
C ASP A 124 -9.91 11.87 -15.22
N SER A 125 -10.50 12.13 -14.05
CA SER A 125 -9.76 12.59 -12.89
C SER A 125 -10.53 12.30 -11.60
N PHE A 126 -9.81 12.08 -10.52
CA PHE A 126 -10.41 11.88 -9.20
C PHE A 126 -9.51 12.45 -8.10
N PRO A 127 -10.11 12.95 -7.01
CA PRO A 127 -9.37 13.50 -5.89
C PRO A 127 -8.61 12.40 -5.15
N VAL A 128 -7.41 12.73 -4.68
CA VAL A 128 -6.58 11.85 -3.86
C VAL A 128 -6.05 12.57 -2.64
N ASP A 129 -5.71 11.81 -1.60
CA ASP A 129 -4.99 12.36 -0.46
C ASP A 129 -3.48 12.53 -0.76
N GLU A 130 -2.73 13.00 0.23
CA GLU A 130 -1.27 13.18 0.16
C GLU A 130 -0.49 11.89 -0.12
N LYS A 131 -1.10 10.71 0.06
CA LYS A 131 -0.52 9.39 -0.22
C LYS A 131 -0.98 8.80 -1.56
N GLY A 132 -1.84 9.51 -2.30
CA GLY A 132 -2.41 9.06 -3.56
C GLY A 132 -3.65 8.17 -3.42
N ARG A 133 -4.21 8.02 -2.22
CA ARG A 133 -5.44 7.23 -2.00
C ARG A 133 -6.65 8.00 -2.50
N VAL A 134 -7.57 7.31 -3.19
CA VAL A 134 -8.75 7.95 -3.78
C VAL A 134 -9.67 8.45 -2.69
N ILE A 135 -10.11 9.71 -2.78
CA ILE A 135 -11.07 10.30 -1.85
C ILE A 135 -12.48 10.09 -2.41
N TYR A 136 -13.26 9.25 -1.73
CA TYR A 136 -14.67 9.06 -2.01
C TYR A 136 -15.49 10.06 -1.19
N THR A 137 -16.50 10.66 -1.83
CA THR A 137 -17.48 11.52 -1.15
C THR A 137 -18.83 10.81 -1.17
N LEU A 138 -19.37 10.53 0.01
CA LEU A 138 -20.70 9.94 0.18
C LEU A 138 -21.80 10.98 -0.05
N GLU A 139 -23.04 10.52 -0.20
CA GLU A 139 -24.21 11.39 -0.42
C GLU A 139 -24.44 12.38 0.73
N ASP A 140 -24.03 12.01 1.96
CA ASP A 140 -24.11 12.87 3.15
C ASP A 140 -22.95 13.90 3.24
N GLY A 141 -22.06 13.91 2.24
CA GLY A 141 -20.88 14.77 2.17
C GLY A 141 -19.65 14.24 2.93
N THR A 142 -19.76 13.09 3.60
CA THR A 142 -18.63 12.48 4.31
C THR A 142 -17.58 12.02 3.31
N LYS A 143 -16.31 12.32 3.61
CA LYS A 143 -15.16 11.93 2.80
C LYS A 143 -14.35 10.84 3.47
N PHE A 144 -13.91 9.85 2.69
CA PHE A 144 -12.96 8.85 3.16
C PHE A 144 -11.95 8.51 2.05
N ALA A 145 -10.72 8.22 2.45
CA ALA A 145 -9.68 7.72 1.56
C ALA A 145 -9.77 6.20 1.50
N GLY A 146 -9.89 5.64 0.29
CA GLY A 146 -9.91 4.20 0.03
C GLY A 146 -8.59 3.66 -0.49
#